data_AF-A0A8S2WH38-F1
#
_entry.id   AF-A0A8S2WH38-F1
#
_cell.length_a   1.000
_cell.length_b   1.000
_cell.length_c   1.000
_cell.angle_alpha   90.00
_cell.angle_beta   90.00
_cell.angle_gamma   90.00
#
_symmetry.space_group_name_H-M   'P 1'
#
loop_
_entity.id
_entity.type
_entity.pdbx_description
1 polymer ?
#
loop_
_entity_poly.entity_id
_entity_poly.type
_entity_poly.pdbx_seq_one_letter_code
_entity_poly.pdbx_strand_id
1 'polypeptide(L)' 'KPIILLLDGYSSHKSVGLLELTIQEQMILIGVSPHTTHVLQPLDIVVFKSIKDR' A
#
# COMPACT_ATOMS: atom_id res chain seq x y z
N LYS A 1 -10.89 16.61 2.65
CA LYS A 1 -11.20 15.23 2.21
C LYS A 1 -10.06 14.34 2.71
N PRO A 2 -10.31 13.21 3.39
CA PRO A 2 -9.22 12.38 3.91
C PRO A 2 -8.46 11.69 2.77
N ILE A 3 -7.15 11.60 2.88
CA ILE A 3 -6.29 10.85 1.97
C ILE A 3 -5.98 9.50 2.61
N ILE A 4 -6.15 8.42 1.86
CA ILE A 4 -5.88 7.05 2.32
C ILE A 4 -4.71 6.50 1.52
N LEU A 5 -3.65 6.08 2.21
CA LEU A 5 -2.50 5.41 1.64
C LEU A 5 -2.57 3.92 1.97
N LEU A 6 -2.79 3.10 0.95
CA LEU A 6 -2.81 1.64 1.06
C LEU A 6 -1.41 1.09 0.72
N LEU A 7 -0.78 0.38 1.64
CA LEU A 7 0.55 -0.21 1.45
C LEU A 7 0.49 -1.73 1.56
N ASP A 8 1.36 -2.41 0.80
CA ASP A 8 1.64 -3.79 1.12
C ASP A 8 2.30 -3.87 2.51
N GLY A 9 1.93 -4.88 3.30
CA GLY A 9 2.46 -5.04 4.64
C GLY A 9 3.91 -5.52 4.68
N TYR A 10 4.63 -5.48 3.56
CA TYR A 10 6.00 -5.94 3.47
C TYR A 10 6.91 -4.98 4.25
N SER A 11 7.88 -5.56 4.96
CA SER A 11 8.65 -4.86 5.99
C SER A 11 9.49 -3.70 5.45
N SER A 12 9.89 -3.71 4.17
CA SER A 12 10.65 -2.62 3.56
C SER A 12 9.84 -1.33 3.39
N HIS A 13 8.51 -1.40 3.36
CA HIS A 13 7.64 -0.22 3.22
C HIS A 13 7.32 0.44 4.58
N LYS A 14 7.90 -0.06 5.67
CA LYS A 14 7.70 0.46 7.02
C LYS A 14 8.93 1.26 7.43
N SER A 15 8.90 2.57 7.20
CA SER A 15 9.92 3.50 7.71
C SER A 15 9.31 4.49 8.67
N VAL A 16 10.11 4.97 9.63
CA VAL A 16 9.69 6.00 10.60
C VAL A 16 9.32 7.30 9.87
N GLY A 17 10.11 7.70 8.87
CA GLY A 17 9.84 8.90 8.08
C GLY A 17 8.51 8.83 7.31
N LEU A 18 8.09 7.65 6.86
CA LEU A 18 6.79 7.48 6.24
C LEU A 18 5.65 7.70 7.24
N LEU A 19 5.80 7.18 8.47
CA LEU A 19 4.81 7.39 9.53
C LEU A 19 4.72 8.87 9.91
N GLU A 20 5.86 9.53 10.10
CA GLU A 20 5.92 10.97 10.39
C GLU A 20 5.22 11.79 9.30
N LEU A 21 5.51 11.52 8.03
CA LEU A 21 4.87 12.18 6.89
C LEU A 21 3.35 11.96 6.89
N THR A 22 2.88 10.73 7.14
CA THR A 22 1.43 10.46 7.17
C THR A 22 0.72 11.20 8.30
N ILE A 23 1.38 11.38 9.45
CA ILE A 23 0.84 12.15 10.57
C ILE A 23 0.82 13.64 10.23
N GLN A 24 1.92 14.17 9.68
CA GLN A 24 2.04 15.59 9.30
C GLN A 24 0.99 16.00 8.26
N GLU A 25 0.77 15.15 7.25
CA GLU A 25 -0.14 15.42 6.14
C GLU A 25 -1.59 14.94 6.41
N GLN A 26 -1.89 14.50 7.64
CA GLN A 26 -3.21 13.98 8.03
C GLN A 26 -3.73 12.85 7.12
N MET A 27 -2.82 11.98 6.66
CA MET A 27 -3.13 10.82 5.84
C MET A 27 -3.42 9.59 6.70
N ILE A 28 -4.35 8.76 6.24
CA ILE A 28 -4.67 7.48 6.86
C ILE A 28 -3.82 6.41 6.19
N LEU A 29 -2.92 5.79 6.97
CA LEU A 29 -2.10 4.68 6.51
C LEU A 29 -2.78 3.35 6.80
N ILE A 30 -2.97 2.52 5.78
CA ILE A 30 -3.53 1.17 5.91
C ILE A 30 -2.53 0.16 5.32
N GLY A 31 -1.99 -0.71 6.17
CA GLY A 31 -1.16 -1.84 5.73
C GLY A 31 -2.00 -3.10 5.57
N VAL A 32 -1.98 -3.72 4.38
CA VAL A 32 -2.58 -5.05 4.18
C VAL A 32 -1.61 -6.15 4.62
N SER A 33 -2.10 -7.33 5.01
CA SER A 33 -1.21 -8.43 5.43
C SER A 33 -0.18 -8.77 4.34
N PRO A 34 1.11 -8.98 4.67
CA PRO A 34 2.11 -9.41 3.70
C PRO A 34 1.71 -10.74 3.04
N HIS A 35 2.21 -10.97 1.82
CA HIS A 35 1.93 -12.18 1.02
C HIS A 35 0.45 -12.41 0.65
N THR A 36 -0.38 -11.36 0.70
CA THR A 36 -1.77 -11.38 0.23
C THR A 36 -1.96 -10.74 -1.14
N THR A 37 -0.90 -10.68 -1.95
CA THR A 37 -0.85 -10.09 -3.29
C THR A 37 -2.00 -10.54 -4.20
N HIS A 38 -2.37 -11.81 -4.09
CA HIS A 38 -3.38 -12.43 -4.95
C HIS A 38 -4.83 -12.09 -4.55
N VAL A 39 -5.05 -11.43 -3.40
CA VAL A 39 -6.40 -11.20 -2.85
C VAL A 39 -6.62 -9.76 -2.39
N LEU A 40 -5.66 -9.14 -1.71
CA LEU A 40 -5.85 -7.86 -1.01
C LEU A 40 -5.02 -6.70 -1.59
N GLN A 41 -4.18 -6.94 -2.60
CA GLN A 41 -3.36 -5.90 -3.23
C GLN A 41 -4.00 -5.49 -4.57
N PRO A 42 -4.84 -4.43 -4.59
CA PRO A 42 -5.61 -4.06 -5.78
C PRO A 42 -4.71 -3.64 -6.94
N LEU A 43 -3.53 -3.07 -6.67
CA LEU A 43 -2.55 -2.77 -7.70
C LEU A 43 -2.09 -4.02 -8.44
N ASP A 44 -1.81 -5.12 -7.74
CA ASP A 44 -1.37 -6.37 -8.36
C ASP A 44 -2.45 -7.10 -9.15
N ILE A 45 -3.69 -7.07 -8.64
CA ILE A 45 -4.81 -7.83 -9.22
C ILE A 45 -5.47 -7.08 -10.38
N VAL A 46 -5.55 -5.76 -10.28
CA VAL A 46 -6.32 -4.93 -11.22
C VAL A 46 -5.40 -4.16 -12.16
N VAL A 47 -4.45 -3.40 -11.61
CA VAL A 47 -3.64 -2.45 -12.39
C VAL A 47 -2.51 -3.17 -13.13
N PHE A 48 -1.72 -3.97 -12.41
CA PHE A 48 -0.54 -4.63 -12.96
C PHE A 48 -0.83 -5.95 -13.66
N LYS A 49 -2.05 -6.50 -13.52
CA LYS A 49 -2.44 -7.73 -14.21
C LYS A 49 -2.24 -7.64 -15.72
N SER A 50 -2.68 -6.54 -16.35
CA SER A 50 -2.48 -6.31 -17.79
C SER A 50 -1.02 -6.19 -18.22
N ILE A 51 -0.10 -5.92 -17.29
CA ILE A 51 1.34 -5.82 -17.56
C ILE A 51 2.00 -7.19 -17.38
N LYS A 52 1.49 -8.04 -16.46
CA LYS A 52 1.98 -9.41 -16.22
C LYS A 52 1.59 -10.40 -17.32
N ASP A 53 0.47 -10.15 -18.01
CA ASP A 53 -0.04 -11.02 -19.09
C ASP A 53 0.53 -10.67 -20.48
N ARG A 54 1.50 -9.74 -20.56
CA ARG A 54 2.26 -9.40 -21.78
C ARG A 54 3.65 -10.02 -21.73
#